data_AF-A0A397ZI54-F1
#
_entry.id   AF-A0A397ZI54-F1
#
_cell.length_a   1.000
_cell.length_b   1.000
_cell.length_c   1.000
_cell.angle_alpha   90.00
_cell.angle_beta   90.00
_cell.angle_gamma   90.00
#
_symmetry.space_group_name_H-M   'P 1'
#
loop_
_entity.id
_entity.type
_entity.pdbx_description
1 polymer ?
#
loop_
_entity_poly.entity_id
_entity_poly.type
_entity_poly.pdbx_seq_one_letter_code
_entity_poly.pdbx_strand_id
1 'polypeptide(L)'
;MQNPPCTIICFDYRGYYMKDKAEINWISRDGEGEDEIHTIVLKKSVEEVTYSALVERICRKLKVDESKMEAKLSYFPMVLYSNTPSYIWNDEDIFGYLLQVNHEQYRSVSHVEFNNDIDKDDYV
;
A
#
# COMPACT_ATOMS: atom_id res chain seq x y z
N MET A 1 -4.74 -6.73 -31.46
CA MET A 1 -4.93 -5.55 -30.58
C MET A 1 -4.14 -5.83 -29.32
N GLN A 2 -3.12 -5.03 -29.01
CA GLN A 2 -2.43 -5.13 -27.72
C GLN A 2 -3.37 -4.60 -26.65
N ASN A 3 -3.54 -5.33 -25.55
CA ASN A 3 -4.26 -4.80 -24.41
C ASN A 3 -3.55 -3.52 -23.95
N PRO A 4 -4.28 -2.46 -23.60
CA PRO A 4 -3.67 -1.27 -23.04
C PRO A 4 -2.84 -1.67 -21.80
N PRO A 5 -1.68 -1.04 -21.58
CA PRO A 5 -0.85 -1.38 -20.43
C PRO A 5 -1.67 -1.23 -19.15
N CYS A 6 -1.58 -2.22 -18.27
CA CYS A 6 -2.28 -2.22 -17.01
C CYS A 6 -1.32 -2.53 -15.86
N THR A 7 -1.45 -1.77 -14.79
CA THR A 7 -0.69 -1.97 -13.57
C THR A 7 -1.64 -2.50 -12.49
N ILE A 8 -1.27 -3.65 -11.92
CA ILE A 8 -2.03 -4.31 -10.85
C ILE A 8 -1.27 -4.13 -9.54
N ILE A 9 -1.98 -3.63 -8.53
CA ILE A 9 -1.45 -3.44 -7.19
C ILE A 9 -2.38 -4.17 -6.22
N CYS A 10 -1.79 -5.05 -5.40
CA CYS A 10 -2.47 -5.72 -4.32
C CYS A 10 -2.09 -5.05 -3.00
N PHE A 11 -3.06 -4.83 -2.13
CA PHE A 11 -2.83 -4.19 -0.85
C PHE A 11 -3.64 -4.82 0.28
N ASP A 12 -3.08 -4.77 1.47
CA ASP A 12 -3.73 -5.08 2.73
C ASP A 12 -4.01 -3.76 3.50
N TYR A 13 -5.14 -3.69 4.18
CA TYR A 13 -5.63 -2.51 4.89
C TYR A 13 -6.05 -2.88 6.31
N ARG A 14 -5.84 -1.97 7.27
CA ARG A 14 -6.15 -2.12 8.71
C ARG A 14 -5.22 -3.03 9.51
N GLY A 15 -4.23 -3.64 8.88
CA GLY A 15 -3.15 -4.27 9.62
C GLY A 15 -2.25 -3.24 10.32
N TYR A 16 -1.27 -3.74 11.06
CA TYR A 16 -0.29 -2.91 11.73
C TYR A 16 1.06 -3.63 11.79
N TYR A 17 2.15 -2.86 11.89
CA TYR A 17 3.47 -3.44 12.11
C TYR A 17 3.66 -3.81 13.59
N MET A 18 4.07 -5.05 13.81
CA MET A 18 4.46 -5.57 15.11
C MET A 18 5.94 -5.94 15.08
N LYS A 19 6.69 -5.45 16.05
CA LYS A 19 8.09 -5.86 16.25
C LYS A 19 8.14 -6.99 17.25
N ASP A 20 8.47 -8.20 16.80
CA ASP A 20 8.79 -9.33 17.67
C ASP A 20 10.30 -9.57 17.67
N LYS A 21 10.94 -9.35 18.83
CA LYS A 21 12.40 -9.41 19.01
C LYS A 21 13.15 -8.53 17.99
N ALA A 22 13.62 -9.15 16.90
CA ALA A 22 14.43 -8.54 15.84
C ALA A 22 13.70 -8.50 14.48
N GLU A 23 12.48 -9.04 14.39
CA GLU A 23 11.70 -9.11 13.15
C GLU A 23 10.53 -8.12 13.22
N ILE A 24 10.30 -7.39 12.13
CA ILE A 24 9.10 -6.59 11.96
C ILE A 24 8.16 -7.41 11.08
N ASN A 25 6.98 -7.67 11.59
CA ASN A 25 5.92 -8.38 10.90
C ASN A 25 4.75 -7.43 10.64
N TRP A 26 4.08 -7.61 9.51
CA TRP A 26 2.78 -6.99 9.29
C TRP A 26 1.70 -7.97 9.73
N ILE A 27 0.83 -7.52 10.63
CA ILE A 27 -0.26 -8.32 11.17
C ILE A 27 -1.56 -7.73 10.62
N SER A 28 -2.21 -8.44 9.70
CA SER A 28 -3.56 -8.17 9.24
C SER A 28 -4.53 -8.24 10.43
N ARG A 29 -5.61 -7.45 10.41
CA ARG A 29 -6.54 -7.38 11.55
C ARG A 29 -7.69 -8.36 11.34
N ASP A 30 -7.93 -9.22 12.33
CA ASP A 30 -8.99 -10.24 12.28
C ASP A 30 -10.41 -9.64 12.37
N GLY A 31 -11.33 -10.09 11.50
CA GLY A 31 -12.76 -9.74 11.49
C GLY A 31 -13.52 -10.29 10.27
N GLU A 32 -14.86 -10.34 10.30
CA GLU A 32 -15.66 -10.80 9.15
C GLU A 32 -15.42 -9.89 7.91
N GLY A 33 -14.73 -10.41 6.90
CA GLY A 33 -14.33 -9.67 5.70
C GLY A 33 -13.05 -8.82 5.85
N GLU A 34 -12.27 -9.02 6.92
CA GLU A 34 -11.09 -8.22 7.26
C GLU A 34 -9.74 -8.91 6.90
N ASP A 35 -9.76 -10.16 6.44
CA ASP A 35 -8.60 -10.91 5.91
C ASP A 35 -8.49 -10.81 4.37
N GLU A 36 -8.94 -9.71 3.78
CA GLU A 36 -9.01 -9.57 2.33
C GLU A 36 -7.85 -8.76 1.76
N ILE A 37 -7.02 -9.41 0.93
CA ILE A 37 -6.12 -8.68 0.03
C ILE A 37 -6.96 -8.01 -1.06
N HIS A 38 -6.92 -6.69 -1.07
CA HIS A 38 -7.61 -5.88 -2.06
C HIS A 38 -6.77 -5.70 -3.32
N THR A 39 -7.42 -5.67 -4.47
CA THR A 39 -6.77 -5.39 -5.77
C THR A 39 -7.24 -4.06 -6.36
N ILE A 40 -6.29 -3.28 -6.87
CA ILE A 40 -6.49 -2.11 -7.73
C ILE A 40 -5.91 -2.40 -9.11
N VAL A 41 -6.67 -2.06 -10.15
CA VAL A 41 -6.21 -2.07 -11.53
C VAL A 41 -6.20 -0.64 -12.07
N LEU A 42 -5.02 -0.20 -12.46
CA LEU A 42 -4.79 1.07 -13.17
C LEU A 42 -4.57 0.76 -14.64
N LYS A 43 -5.39 1.34 -15.52
CA LYS A 43 -5.23 1.24 -16.98
C LYS A 43 -4.14 2.21 -17.45
N LYS A 44 -2.94 2.01 -16.94
CA LYS A 44 -1.74 2.85 -17.08
C LYS A 44 -0.51 1.94 -17.10
N SER A 45 0.53 2.33 -17.83
CA SER A 45 1.84 1.70 -17.69
C SER A 45 2.45 2.03 -16.32
N VAL A 46 3.51 1.31 -15.94
CA VAL A 46 4.16 1.48 -14.65
C VAL A 46 4.72 2.90 -14.47
N GLU A 47 5.23 3.50 -15.55
CA GLU A 47 5.78 4.86 -15.60
C GLU A 47 4.71 5.96 -15.42
N GLU A 48 3.43 5.65 -15.69
CA GLU A 48 2.34 6.62 -15.66
C GLU A 48 1.57 6.61 -14.32
N VAL A 49 1.89 5.68 -13.42
CA VAL A 49 1.27 5.58 -12.11
C VAL A 49 1.88 6.63 -11.18
N THR A 50 1.01 7.46 -10.60
CA THR A 50 1.39 8.44 -9.57
C THR A 50 0.89 7.97 -8.20
N TYR A 51 1.56 8.43 -7.15
CA TYR A 51 1.19 8.21 -5.76
C TYR A 51 -0.23 8.70 -5.48
N SER A 52 -0.55 9.93 -5.91
CA SER A 52 -1.89 10.51 -5.74
C SER A 52 -2.99 9.67 -6.39
N ALA A 53 -2.75 9.16 -7.61
CA ALA A 53 -3.70 8.29 -8.29
C ALA A 53 -3.87 6.94 -7.59
N LEU A 54 -2.82 6.39 -6.97
CA LEU A 54 -2.95 5.18 -6.18
C LEU A 54 -3.78 5.43 -4.91
N VAL A 55 -3.48 6.49 -4.16
CA VAL A 55 -4.21 6.87 -2.94
C VAL A 55 -5.69 7.11 -3.23
N GLU A 56 -6.03 7.89 -4.26
CA GLU A 56 -7.43 8.14 -4.66
C GLU A 56 -8.18 6.81 -4.94
N ARG A 57 -7.52 5.86 -5.61
CA ARG A 57 -8.12 4.54 -5.91
C ARG A 57 -8.32 3.70 -4.67
N ILE A 58 -7.38 3.72 -3.72
CA ILE A 58 -7.48 3.04 -2.43
C ILE A 58 -8.64 3.62 -1.63
N CYS A 59 -8.66 4.94 -1.42
CA CYS A 59 -9.72 5.63 -0.69
C CYS A 59 -11.11 5.34 -1.28
N ARG A 60 -11.25 5.44 -2.61
CA ARG A 60 -12.52 5.13 -3.29
C ARG A 60 -12.93 3.66 -3.12
N LYS A 61 -11.99 2.71 -3.19
CA LYS A 61 -12.28 1.28 -3.01
C LYS A 61 -12.74 0.99 -1.58
N LEU A 62 -12.11 1.63 -0.59
CA LEU A 62 -12.42 1.48 0.83
C LEU A 62 -13.58 2.35 1.31
N LYS A 63 -14.12 3.23 0.44
CA LYS A 63 -15.15 4.22 0.77
C LYS A 63 -14.75 5.14 1.93
N VAL A 64 -13.47 5.52 1.95
CA VAL A 64 -12.88 6.43 2.93
C VAL A 64 -12.74 7.83 2.31
N ASP A 65 -12.92 8.88 3.14
CA ASP A 65 -12.77 10.27 2.73
C ASP A 65 -11.29 10.67 2.74
N GLU A 66 -10.70 10.82 1.54
CA GLU A 66 -9.29 11.19 1.37
C GLU A 66 -8.94 12.58 1.93
N SER A 67 -9.93 13.46 2.13
CA SER A 67 -9.68 14.80 2.69
C SER A 67 -9.51 14.78 4.23
N LYS A 68 -9.83 13.66 4.86
CA LYS A 68 -9.83 13.50 6.33
C LYS A 68 -8.76 12.57 6.86
N MET A 69 -8.05 11.87 5.97
CA MET A 69 -7.11 10.83 6.36
C MET A 69 -5.84 10.91 5.52
N GLU A 70 -4.70 10.84 6.18
CA GLU A 70 -3.41 10.68 5.51
C GLU A 70 -3.13 9.19 5.29
N ALA A 71 -2.92 8.79 4.03
CA ALA A 71 -2.58 7.42 3.67
C ALA A 71 -1.08 7.17 3.83
N LYS A 72 -0.72 6.17 4.61
CA LYS A 72 0.66 5.69 4.74
C LYS A 72 0.79 4.34 4.05
N LEU A 73 1.62 4.32 3.02
CA LEU A 73 1.85 3.17 2.17
C LEU A 73 3.23 2.59 2.46
N SER A 74 3.30 1.27 2.61
CA SER A 74 4.56 0.56 2.77
C SER A 74 4.49 -0.85 2.21
N TYR A 75 5.60 -1.58 2.22
CA TYR A 75 5.67 -2.97 1.79
C TYR A 75 6.94 -3.62 2.32
N PHE A 76 7.01 -4.95 2.34
CA PHE A 76 8.28 -5.65 2.53
C PHE A 76 8.99 -5.83 1.18
N PRO A 77 10.19 -5.26 0.97
CA PRO A 77 10.90 -5.39 -0.30
C PRO A 77 11.40 -6.83 -0.50
N MET A 78 10.81 -7.55 -1.47
CA MET A 78 11.20 -8.94 -1.74
C MET A 78 12.63 -9.10 -2.27
N VAL A 79 13.21 -8.03 -2.82
CA VAL A 79 14.57 -8.05 -3.39
C VAL A 79 15.67 -7.94 -2.32
N LEU A 80 15.34 -7.59 -1.08
CA LEU A 80 16.34 -7.31 -0.03
C LEU A 80 16.42 -8.35 1.10
N TYR A 81 15.62 -9.44 1.06
CA TYR A 81 15.51 -10.42 2.17
C TYR A 81 15.54 -9.76 3.56
N SER A 82 14.87 -8.61 3.69
CA SER A 82 14.92 -7.77 4.87
C SER A 82 13.54 -7.72 5.49
N ASN A 83 13.49 -7.92 6.80
CA ASN A 83 12.28 -7.73 7.61
C ASN A 83 12.07 -6.24 7.93
N THR A 84 12.64 -5.32 7.15
CA THR A 84 12.43 -3.87 7.29
C THR A 84 11.45 -3.40 6.23
N PRO A 85 10.34 -2.74 6.62
CA PRO A 85 9.42 -2.20 5.63
C PRO A 85 10.05 -1.05 4.86
N SER A 86 9.76 -0.98 3.56
CA SER A 86 10.01 0.17 2.71
C SER A 86 8.74 1.01 2.63
N TYR A 87 8.88 2.33 2.73
CA TYR A 87 7.76 3.27 2.67
C TYR A 87 7.69 3.92 1.30
N ILE A 88 6.46 4.24 0.87
CA ILE A 88 6.17 4.87 -0.40
C ILE A 88 5.62 6.27 -0.11
N TRP A 89 6.37 7.31 -0.45
CA TRP A 89 6.03 8.71 -0.14
C TRP A 89 5.69 9.54 -1.37
N ASN A 90 6.16 9.14 -2.55
CA ASN A 90 6.04 9.93 -3.77
C ASN A 90 5.98 9.04 -5.03
N ASP A 91 5.91 9.68 -6.19
CA ASP A 91 5.83 9.00 -7.50
C ASP A 91 7.07 8.16 -7.83
N GLU A 92 8.27 8.58 -7.40
CA GLU A 92 9.51 7.83 -7.59
C GLU A 92 9.51 6.54 -6.77
N ASP A 93 9.05 6.60 -5.52
CA ASP A 93 8.92 5.42 -4.66
C ASP A 93 7.89 4.42 -5.21
N ILE A 94 6.79 4.92 -5.80
CA ILE A 94 5.78 4.10 -6.48
C ILE A 94 6.43 3.37 -7.66
N PHE A 95 7.18 4.09 -8.48
CA PHE A 95 7.87 3.49 -9.61
C PHE A 95 8.85 2.41 -9.15
N GLY A 96 9.63 2.69 -8.10
CA GLY A 96 10.53 1.72 -7.46
C GLY A 96 9.79 0.47 -6.96
N TYR A 97 8.70 0.64 -6.21
CA TYR A 97 7.84 -0.45 -5.75
C TYR A 97 7.31 -1.30 -6.91
N LEU A 98 6.85 -0.66 -8.00
CA LEU A 98 6.29 -1.35 -9.14
C LEU A 98 7.33 -2.18 -9.92
N LEU A 99 8.59 -1.72 -9.96
CA LEU A 99 9.70 -2.44 -10.58
C LEU A 99 10.26 -3.58 -9.71
N GLN A 100 10.05 -3.52 -8.39
CA GLN A 100 10.54 -4.54 -7.45
C GLN A 100 9.65 -5.79 -7.46
N VAL A 101 9.92 -6.68 -8.43
CA VAL A 101 9.33 -8.02 -8.51
C VAL A 101 10.36 -9.10 -8.20
N ASN A 102 9.91 -10.25 -7.70
CA ASN A 102 10.77 -11.42 -7.52
C ASN A 102 11.04 -12.14 -8.86
N HIS A 103 11.81 -13.22 -8.83
CA HIS A 103 12.14 -14.02 -10.02
C HIS A 103 10.92 -14.66 -10.70
N GLU A 104 9.81 -14.82 -9.97
CA GLU A 104 8.53 -15.35 -10.48
C GLU A 104 7.57 -14.24 -10.94
N GLN A 105 8.04 -12.98 -11.01
CA GLN A 105 7.25 -11.80 -11.36
C GLN A 105 6.15 -11.43 -10.34
N TYR A 106 6.21 -11.97 -9.13
CA TYR A 106 5.35 -11.52 -8.05
C TYR A 106 5.85 -10.20 -7.48
N ARG A 107 4.91 -9.36 -7.04
CA ARG A 107 5.16 -8.08 -6.35
C ARG A 107 4.69 -8.19 -4.91
N SER A 108 5.37 -7.50 -4.00
CA SER A 108 4.96 -7.43 -2.60
C SER A 108 3.56 -6.84 -2.48
N VAL A 109 2.77 -7.37 -1.56
CA VAL A 109 1.53 -6.71 -1.13
C VAL A 109 1.91 -5.39 -0.46
N SER A 110 1.23 -4.30 -0.84
CA SER A 110 1.37 -3.03 -0.16
C SER A 110 0.53 -3.02 1.12
N HIS A 111 1.06 -2.49 2.20
CA HIS A 111 0.34 -2.27 3.43
C HIS A 111 -0.16 -0.83 3.46
N VAL A 112 -1.41 -0.65 3.84
CA VAL A 112 -2.09 0.65 3.90
C VAL A 112 -2.53 0.91 5.34
N GLU A 113 -2.01 2.01 5.89
CA GLU A 113 -2.46 2.59 7.15
C GLU A 113 -3.12 3.95 6.85
N PHE A 114 -4.21 4.31 7.53
CA PHE A 114 -4.74 5.67 7.53
C PHE A 114 -4.55 6.29 8.90
N ASN A 115 -3.95 7.48 8.95
CA ASN A 115 -3.89 8.27 10.17
C ASN A 115 -5.17 9.13 10.26
N ASN A 116 -5.86 9.05 11.38
CA ASN A 116 -6.88 10.02 11.72
C ASN A 116 -6.18 11.24 12.34
N ASP A 117 -6.13 12.37 11.64
CA ASP A 117 -5.69 13.64 12.25
C ASP A 117 -6.75 14.25 13.19
N ILE A 118 -7.87 13.54 13.43
CA ILE A 118 -9.00 14.03 14.23
C ILE A 118 -8.70 14.08 15.75
N ASP A 119 -7.61 13.47 16.22
CA ASP A 119 -7.27 13.45 17.67
C ASP A 119 -6.21 14.48 18.11
N LYS A 120 -5.85 15.47 17.28
CA LYS A 120 -4.81 16.46 17.63
C LYS A 120 -5.29 17.84 18.11
N ASP A 121 -6.59 18.11 18.15
CA ASP A 121 -7.12 19.44 18.49
C ASP A 121 -7.96 19.52 19.79
N ASP A 122 -7.87 18.54 20.70
CA ASP A 122 -8.58 18.55 22.00
C ASP A 122 -7.67 18.72 23.24
N TYR A 123 -6.60 19.51 23.11
CA TYR A 123 -5.90 20.08 24.28
C TYR A 123 -5.76 21.60 24.15
N VAL A 124 -6.81 22.32 24.53
CA VAL A 124 -6.78 23.73 24.94
C VAL A 124 -7.23 23.84 26.38
#